data_AF-A0A286EHU7-F1
#
_entry.id   AF-A0A286EHU7-F1
#
_cell.length_a   1.000
_cell.length_b   1.000
_cell.length_c   1.000
_cell.angle_alpha   90.00
_cell.angle_beta   90.00
_cell.angle_gamma   90.00
#
_symmetry.space_group_name_H-M   'P 1'
#
loop_
_entity.id
_entity.type
_entity.pdbx_description
1 polymer ?
#
loop_
_entity_poly.entity_id
_entity_poly.type
_entity_poly.pdbx_seq_one_letter_code
_entity_poly.pdbx_strand_id
1 'polypeptide(L)' 'MTTPHVIAEADYLPAAVRLSDAEKRMYQAEVALHEARQSGVDAWITAACDRLHEAILAHNAARRQLAQLDEQLRPAC' A
#
# COMPACT_ATOMS: atom_id res chain seq x y z
N MET A 1 23.96 -14.28 16.62
CA MET A 1 23.57 -12.87 16.41
C MET A 1 23.34 -12.69 14.92
N THR A 2 22.10 -12.53 14.47
CA THR A 2 21.79 -12.32 13.05
C THR A 2 21.92 -10.83 12.75
N THR A 3 22.71 -10.47 11.74
CA THR A 3 23.01 -9.09 11.35
C THR A 3 21.74 -8.41 10.81
N PRO A 4 21.45 -7.14 11.15
CA PRO A 4 20.25 -6.42 10.71
C PRO A 4 20.05 -6.39 9.17
N HIS A 5 21.14 -6.44 8.40
CA HIS A 5 21.09 -6.52 6.93
C HIS A 5 20.43 -7.83 6.42
N VAL A 6 20.72 -8.97 7.07
CA VAL A 6 20.14 -10.28 6.69
C VAL A 6 18.63 -10.34 6.96
N ILE A 7 18.14 -9.62 7.97
CA ILE A 7 16.71 -9.54 8.30
C ILE A 7 15.99 -8.66 7.28
N ALA A 8 16.58 -7.52 6.90
CA ALA A 8 16.01 -6.62 5.90
C ALA A 8 15.84 -7.30 4.53
N GLU A 9 16.77 -8.18 4.15
CA GLU A 9 16.71 -8.91 2.87
C GLU A 9 15.57 -9.92 2.85
N ALA A 10 15.36 -10.64 3.95
CA ALA A 10 14.25 -11.58 4.11
C ALA A 10 12.88 -10.89 4.08
N ASP A 11 12.80 -9.66 4.60
CA ASP A 11 11.55 -8.88 4.69
C ASP A 11 11.22 -8.09 3.41
N TYR A 12 12.18 -7.96 2.48
CA TYR A 12 12.04 -7.16 1.27
C TYR A 12 10.96 -7.69 0.32
N LEU A 13 11.02 -8.97 -0.06
CA LEU A 13 10.05 -9.56 -0.98
C LEU A 13 8.61 -9.51 -0.43
N PRO A 14 8.35 -9.88 0.84
CA PRO A 14 7.05 -9.65 1.46
C PRO A 14 6.59 -8.18 1.44
N ALA A 15 7.50 -7.22 1.63
CA ALA A 15 7.16 -5.80 1.58
C ALA A 15 6.79 -5.32 0.17
N ALA A 16 7.52 -5.79 -0.86
CA ALA A 16 7.21 -5.51 -2.25
C ALA A 16 5.84 -6.09 -2.66
N VAL A 17 5.51 -7.31 -2.22
CA VAL A 17 4.20 -7.92 -2.44
C VAL A 17 3.08 -7.10 -1.77
N ARG A 18 3.28 -6.67 -0.52
CA ARG A 18 2.32 -5.79 0.18
C ARG A 18 2.08 -4.48 -0.56
N LEU A 19 3.13 -3.89 -1.15
CA LEU A 19 2.99 -2.69 -1.96
C LEU A 19 2.14 -2.95 -3.21
N SER A 20 2.43 -4.02 -3.95
CA SER A 20 1.66 -4.40 -5.13
C SER A 20 0.18 -4.68 -4.81
N ASP A 21 -0.10 -5.36 -3.70
CA ASP A 21 -1.47 -5.60 -3.27
C ASP A 21 -2.20 -4.32 -2.84
N ALA A 22 -1.49 -3.37 -2.22
CA ALA A 22 -2.04 -2.08 -1.88
C ALA A 22 -2.37 -1.24 -3.13
N GLU A 23 -1.54 -1.29 -4.18
CA GLU A 23 -1.81 -0.65 -5.47
C GLU A 23 -3.08 -1.20 -6.13
N LYS A 24 -3.24 -2.54 -6.16
CA LYS A 24 -4.45 -3.18 -6.68
C LYS A 24 -5.69 -2.76 -5.91
N ARG A 25 -5.61 -2.70 -4.58
CA ARG A 25 -6.73 -2.26 -3.72
C ARG A 25 -7.09 -0.79 -3.96
N MET A 26 -6.09 0.07 -4.15
CA MET A 26 -6.31 1.48 -4.47
C MET A 26 -7.05 1.64 -5.81
N TYR A 27 -6.60 0.90 -6.84
CA TYR A 27 -7.29 0.87 -8.13
C TYR A 27 -8.74 0.37 -8.01
N GLN A 28 -8.97 -0.73 -7.29
CA GLN A 28 -10.32 -1.24 -7.06
C GLN A 28 -11.22 -0.26 -6.31
N ALA A 29 -10.69 0.45 -5.32
CA ALA A 29 -11.44 1.45 -4.56
C ALA A 29 -11.80 2.68 -5.42
N GLU A 30 -10.91 3.09 -6.34
CA GLU A 30 -11.20 4.15 -7.31
C GLU A 30 -12.32 3.74 -8.28
N VAL A 31 -12.28 2.52 -8.81
CA VAL A 31 -13.35 1.98 -9.67
C VAL A 31 -14.69 1.96 -8.91
N ALA A 32 -14.70 1.46 -7.67
CA ALA A 32 -15.90 1.44 -6.85
C ALA A 32 -16.45 2.85 -6.56
N LEU A 33 -15.59 3.85 -6.35
CA LEU A 33 -16.01 5.24 -6.20
C LEU A 33 -16.62 5.79 -7.49
N HIS A 34 -16.05 5.45 -8.63
CA HIS A 34 -16.60 5.85 -9.93
C HIS A 34 -18.01 5.29 -10.13
N GLU A 35 -18.21 3.99 -9.89
CA GLU A 35 -19.53 3.34 -9.96
C GLU A 35 -20.52 3.94 -8.95
N ALA A 36 -20.08 4.17 -7.71
CA ALA A 36 -20.91 4.81 -6.69
C ALA A 36 -21.37 6.21 -7.12
N ARG A 37 -20.48 7.03 -7.72
CA ARG A 37 -20.84 8.34 -8.25
C ARG A 37 -21.83 8.25 -9.40
N GLN A 38 -21.68 7.27 -10.29
CA GLN A 38 -22.63 7.05 -11.39
C GLN A 38 -24.03 6.65 -10.87
N SER A 39 -24.10 5.94 -9.74
CA SER A 39 -25.37 5.55 -9.13
C SER A 39 -26.15 6.72 -8.50
N GLY A 40 -25.45 7.78 -8.08
CA GLY A 40 -26.02 8.90 -7.33
C GLY A 40 -26.46 8.57 -5.90
N VAL A 41 -26.14 7.38 -5.38
CA VAL A 41 -26.48 6.99 -4.01
C VAL A 41 -25.41 7.52 -3.04
N ASP A 42 -25.73 8.60 -2.32
CA ASP A 42 -24.80 9.28 -1.41
C ASP A 42 -24.12 8.33 -0.40
N ALA A 43 -24.88 7.40 0.19
CA ALA A 43 -24.32 6.43 1.14
C ALA A 43 -23.25 5.53 0.52
N TRP A 44 -23.40 5.16 -0.76
CA TRP A 44 -22.39 4.38 -1.48
C TRP A 44 -21.19 5.23 -1.85
N ILE A 45 -21.40 6.50 -2.19
CA ILE A 45 -20.31 7.45 -2.47
C ILE A 45 -19.45 7.65 -1.23
N THR A 46 -20.07 7.90 -0.06
CA THR A 46 -19.34 8.03 1.22
C THR A 46 -18.56 6.75 1.52
N ALA A 47 -19.19 5.58 1.46
CA ALA A 47 -18.52 4.31 1.74
C ALA A 47 -17.38 4.00 0.75
N ALA A 48 -17.48 4.45 -0.51
CA ALA A 48 -16.41 4.29 -1.49
C ALA A 48 -15.26 5.29 -1.27
N CYS A 49 -15.57 6.54 -0.88
CA CYS A 49 -14.57 7.53 -0.47
C CYS A 49 -13.76 7.03 0.74
N ASP A 50 -14.42 6.48 1.75
CA ASP A 50 -13.75 5.94 2.95
C ASP A 50 -12.81 4.80 2.58
N ARG A 51 -13.27 3.85 1.75
CA ARG A 51 -12.43 2.75 1.25
C ARG A 51 -11.24 3.24 0.42
N LEU A 52 -11.42 4.27 -0.41
CA LEU A 52 -10.33 4.85 -1.17
C LEU A 52 -9.30 5.52 -0.24
N HIS A 53 -9.77 6.23 0.79
CA HIS A 53 -8.91 6.83 1.79
C HIS A 53 -8.08 5.76 2.53
N GLU A 54 -8.72 4.69 2.99
CA GLU A 54 -8.03 3.55 3.64
C GLU A 54 -7.00 2.90 2.71
N ALA A 55 -7.33 2.70 1.44
CA ALA A 55 -6.41 2.13 0.46
C ALA A 55 -5.17 3.02 0.23
N ILE A 56 -5.36 4.34 0.18
CA ILE A 56 -4.25 5.31 0.08
C ILE A 56 -3.35 5.24 1.32
N LEU A 57 -3.94 5.17 2.53
CA LEU A 57 -3.17 5.04 3.77
C LEU A 57 -2.35 3.74 3.78
N ALA A 58 -2.95 2.62 3.38
CA ALA A 58 -2.27 1.33 3.29
C ALA A 58 -1.13 1.34 2.26
N HIS A 59 -1.35 1.92 1.08
CA HIS A 59 -0.32 2.08 0.06
C HIS A 59 0.84 2.94 0.55
N ASN A 60 0.56 4.07 1.19
CA ASN A 60 1.60 4.93 1.76
C ASN A 60 2.40 4.24 2.87
N ALA A 61 1.74 3.43 3.72
CA ALA A 61 2.42 2.63 4.73
C ALA A 61 3.35 1.58 4.09
N ALA A 62 2.87 0.84 3.09
CA ALA A 62 3.66 -0.15 2.36
C ALA A 62 4.86 0.49 1.64
N ARG A 63 4.68 1.65 1.01
CA ARG A 63 5.76 2.43 0.38
C ARG A 63 6.83 2.84 1.37
N ARG A 64 6.45 3.38 2.54
CA ARG A 64 7.41 3.77 3.58
C ARG A 64 8.19 2.57 4.09
N GLN A 65 7.54 1.43 4.29
CA GLN A 65 8.20 0.22 4.73
C GLN A 65 9.23 -0.27 3.70
N LEU A 66 8.88 -0.30 2.41
CA LEU A 66 9.80 -0.72 1.37
C LEU A 66 11.01 0.22 1.26
N ALA A 67 10.78 1.54 1.31
CA ALA A 67 11.86 2.54 1.30
C ALA A 67 12.81 2.42 2.51
N GLN A 68 12.29 2.04 3.68
CA GLN A 68 13.12 1.78 4.86
C GLN A 68 14.02 0.55 4.66
N LEU A 69 13.48 -0.51 4.06
CA LEU A 69 14.25 -1.72 3.75
C LEU A 69 15.32 -1.43 2.68
N ASP A 70 14.98 -0.65 1.64
CA ASP A 70 15.95 -0.19 0.64
C ASP A 70 17.13 0.57 1.27
N GLU A 71 16.86 1.43 2.26
CA GLU A 71 17.91 2.13 3.00
C GLU A 71 18.79 1.15 3.79
N GLN A 72 18.20 0.18 4.47
CA GLN A 72 18.93 -0.82 5.28
C GLN A 72 19.77 -1.80 4.44
N LEU A 73 19.33 -2.04 3.20
CA LEU A 73 20.04 -2.89 2.25
C LEU A 73 21.11 -2.15 1.46
N ARG A 74 21.15 -0.82 1.53
CA ARG A 74 22.16 -0.03 0.84
C ARG A 74 23.54 -0.29 1.47
N PRO A 75 24.54 -0.76 0.70
CA PRO A 75 25.88 -0.96 1.23
C PRO A 75 26.47 0.40 1.64
N ALA A 76 27.03 0.47 2.84
CA ALA A 76 27.84 1.63 3.25
C ALA A 76 29.12 1.63 2.41
N CYS A 77 29.40 2.75 1.74
CA CYS A 77 30.67 2.98 1.03
C CYS A 77 31.88 2.90 1.97
#